data_AF-A0A952K2A8-F1
#
_entry.id   AF-A0A952K2A8-F1
#
_cell.length_a   1.000
_cell.length_b   1.000
_cell.length_c   1.000
_cell.angle_alpha   90.00
_cell.angle_beta   90.00
_cell.angle_gamma   90.00
#
_symmetry.space_group_name_H-M   'P 1'
#
loop_
_entity.id
_entity.type
_entity.pdbx_description
1 polymer ?
#
loop_
_entity_poly.entity_id
_entity_poly.type
_entity_poly.pdbx_seq_one_letter_code
_entity_poly.pdbx_strand_id
1 'polypeptide(L)'
;VLREGNSDRRAPKAVKEYARKHPHSMGEWSMASRTHVATMKNGDFYHGEKSLTLDRARKVKMVLETKRGETLVLKPEVALDEGDIIDSMFMSKKALCDFYEAQMQDAYETGVMFSLHVKATMMKVSHPIVFGHAVKTFYKDAFAKHKELFDELGVNVNNGLSDLYSKIESLPATQHEEIIRDLHACHEHRPELAMVDSARGITNFHSPSDVIVDASMPAMIRAGGKMYGADGKLKDTKAVNPESTFSRIYQEIINWCKTHGQFDPTTMGTVPNVGLMAQQAEEYGSHDKTFEIPEDGVANIVDIDTDEVLLTQNVETGDIWRMPVVKDAPIRDWVKL
;
A
#
# COMPACT_ATOMS: atom_id res chain seq x y z
N VAL A 1 8.07 13.67 14.98
CA VAL A 1 7.35 14.37 16.08
C VAL A 1 7.60 13.69 17.41
N LEU A 2 7.02 12.51 17.71
CA LEU A 2 7.31 11.84 18.99
C LEU A 2 8.53 10.90 18.93
N ARG A 3 8.76 10.29 17.77
CA ARG A 3 9.80 9.28 17.55
C ARG A 3 11.12 9.96 17.15
N GLU A 4 11.75 10.61 18.13
CA GLU A 4 13.05 11.28 17.96
C GLU A 4 14.24 10.39 18.36
N GLY A 5 14.02 9.07 18.38
CA GLY A 5 15.03 8.03 18.60
C GLY A 5 14.60 6.72 17.92
N ASN A 6 15.53 5.78 17.79
CA ASN A 6 15.27 4.49 17.15
C ASN A 6 14.50 3.51 18.05
N SER A 7 14.02 2.41 17.47
CA SER A 7 13.08 1.50 18.11
C SER A 7 13.77 0.21 18.59
N ASP A 8 13.84 -0.05 19.89
CA ASP A 8 13.98 -1.40 20.46
C ASP A 8 12.58 -1.98 20.73
N ARG A 9 12.18 -2.98 19.92
CA ARG A 9 10.91 -3.71 20.12
C ARG A 9 11.17 -5.18 20.33
N ARG A 10 10.71 -5.69 21.46
CA ARG A 10 10.83 -7.10 21.84
C ARG A 10 9.76 -7.52 22.82
N ALA A 11 9.36 -8.79 22.74
CA ALA A 11 8.46 -9.38 23.73
C ALA A 11 9.24 -9.64 25.04
N PRO A 12 8.81 -9.12 26.20
CA PRO A 12 9.42 -9.44 27.48
C PRO A 12 9.34 -10.96 27.76
N LYS A 13 10.35 -11.53 28.41
CA LYS A 13 10.42 -12.97 28.71
C LYS A 13 9.17 -13.48 29.42
N ALA A 14 8.65 -12.73 30.39
CA ALA A 14 7.42 -13.10 31.11
C ALA A 14 6.21 -13.24 30.18
N VAL A 15 6.06 -12.36 29.18
CA VAL A 15 4.99 -12.44 28.18
C VAL A 15 5.19 -13.65 27.26
N LYS A 16 6.44 -13.94 26.87
CA LYS A 16 6.75 -15.12 26.05
C LYS A 16 6.49 -16.42 26.82
N GLU A 17 6.84 -16.50 28.10
CA GLU A 17 6.54 -17.66 28.96
C GLU A 17 5.05 -17.85 29.17
N TYR A 18 4.30 -16.75 29.34
CA TYR A 18 2.85 -16.79 29.39
C TYR A 18 2.27 -17.36 28.09
N ALA A 19 2.71 -16.89 26.93
CA ALA A 19 2.25 -17.38 25.63
C ALA A 19 2.57 -18.88 25.40
N ARG A 20 3.66 -19.39 25.97
CA ARG A 20 3.97 -20.83 25.93
C ARG A 20 3.04 -21.66 26.81
N LYS A 21 2.67 -21.15 28.00
CA LYS A 21 1.76 -21.83 28.95
C LYS A 21 0.29 -21.72 28.53
N HIS A 22 -0.06 -20.64 27.83
CA HIS A 22 -1.41 -20.33 27.39
C HIS A 22 -1.38 -20.03 25.88
N PRO A 23 -1.18 -21.05 25.03
CA PRO A 23 -1.09 -20.86 23.58
C PRO A 23 -2.40 -20.31 23.03
N HIS A 24 -2.30 -19.27 22.23
CA HIS A 24 -3.42 -18.70 21.49
C HIS A 24 -3.73 -19.55 20.25
N SER A 25 -4.93 -19.41 19.69
CA SER A 25 -5.32 -20.12 18.48
C SER A 25 -4.42 -19.78 17.29
N MET A 26 -4.01 -20.81 16.56
CA MET A 26 -3.22 -20.72 15.35
C MET A 26 -3.89 -21.63 14.30
N GLY A 27 -4.29 -21.06 13.17
CA GLY A 27 -4.99 -21.80 12.11
C GLY A 27 -4.04 -22.74 11.37
N GLU A 28 -4.53 -23.93 11.03
CA GLU A 28 -3.75 -24.92 10.29
C GLU A 28 -3.39 -24.43 8.89
N TRP A 29 -2.17 -24.75 8.46
CA TRP A 29 -1.70 -24.49 7.10
C TRP A 29 -1.72 -25.78 6.29
N SER A 30 -2.48 -25.77 5.20
CA SER A 30 -2.44 -26.85 4.21
C SER A 30 -1.29 -26.64 3.24
N MET A 31 -0.54 -27.71 2.94
CA MET A 31 0.45 -27.70 1.86
C MET A 31 -0.16 -27.37 0.49
N ALA A 32 -1.44 -27.70 0.32
CA ALA A 32 -2.22 -27.41 -0.89
C ALA A 32 -2.89 -26.02 -0.87
N SER A 33 -2.59 -25.18 0.14
CA SER A 33 -3.14 -23.82 0.20
C SER A 33 -2.78 -23.03 -1.05
N ARG A 34 -3.78 -22.33 -1.59
CA ARG A 34 -3.68 -21.50 -2.78
C ARG A 34 -3.35 -20.05 -2.44
N THR A 35 -3.30 -19.71 -1.15
CA THR A 35 -3.01 -18.37 -0.67
C THR A 35 -1.61 -17.92 -1.08
N HIS A 36 -1.49 -16.71 -1.60
CA HIS A 36 -0.22 -16.14 -2.02
C HIS A 36 -0.30 -14.62 -2.05
N VAL A 37 0.86 -13.98 -1.99
CA VAL A 37 1.02 -12.55 -2.24
C VAL A 37 1.14 -12.31 -3.73
N ALA A 38 0.36 -11.36 -4.25
CA ALA A 38 0.56 -10.79 -5.57
C ALA A 38 1.14 -9.38 -5.44
N THR A 39 2.20 -9.10 -6.18
CA THR A 39 2.91 -7.82 -6.16
C THR A 39 3.41 -7.46 -7.55
N MET A 40 3.57 -6.18 -7.83
CA MET A 40 4.06 -5.70 -9.12
C MET A 40 5.49 -6.23 -9.40
N LYS A 41 5.78 -6.46 -10.67
CA LYS A 41 7.08 -6.97 -11.16
C LYS A 41 7.89 -5.94 -11.95
N ASN A 42 7.32 -4.75 -12.11
CA ASN A 42 7.91 -3.57 -12.72
C ASN A 42 6.99 -2.37 -12.39
N GLY A 43 7.50 -1.15 -12.57
CA GLY A 43 6.69 0.07 -12.51
C GLY A 43 6.14 0.44 -11.13
N ASP A 44 6.61 -0.18 -10.05
CA ASP A 44 6.33 0.24 -8.67
C ASP A 44 7.53 1.03 -8.10
N PHE A 45 7.44 1.46 -6.83
CA PHE A 45 8.51 2.27 -6.23
C PHE A 45 9.85 1.52 -6.23
N TYR A 46 9.83 0.21 -5.93
CA TYR A 46 11.04 -0.62 -5.90
C TYR A 46 11.83 -0.62 -7.21
N HIS A 47 11.16 -0.84 -8.35
CA HIS A 47 11.88 -1.02 -9.62
C HIS A 47 12.38 0.30 -10.22
N GLY A 48 11.77 1.43 -9.82
CA GLY A 48 12.14 2.77 -10.29
C GLY A 48 13.07 3.54 -9.36
N GLU A 49 13.37 3.01 -8.16
CA GLU A 49 14.12 3.74 -7.12
C GLU A 49 15.54 4.13 -7.57
N LYS A 50 15.93 5.36 -7.25
CA LYS A 50 17.31 5.86 -7.33
C LYS A 50 17.64 6.51 -6.00
N SER A 51 18.86 6.29 -5.52
CA SER A 51 19.32 6.76 -4.22
C SER A 51 20.64 7.51 -4.34
N LEU A 52 20.87 8.48 -3.45
CA LEU A 52 22.10 9.25 -3.34
C LEU A 52 22.40 9.56 -1.87
N THR A 53 23.65 9.31 -1.46
CA THR A 53 24.19 9.84 -0.20
C THR A 53 24.90 11.17 -0.46
N LEU A 54 24.57 12.19 0.31
CA LEU A 54 25.15 13.52 0.15
C LEU A 54 26.55 13.64 0.73
N ASP A 55 27.45 14.25 -0.04
CA ASP A 55 28.83 14.56 0.35
C ASP A 55 28.97 15.90 1.09
N ARG A 56 27.91 16.71 1.10
CA ARG A 56 27.82 18.02 1.76
C ARG A 56 26.35 18.39 1.96
N ALA A 57 26.08 19.34 2.86
CA ALA A 57 24.74 19.90 3.02
C ALA A 57 24.27 20.59 1.73
N ARG A 58 22.99 20.41 1.40
CA ARG A 58 22.37 20.98 0.19
C ARG A 58 20.95 21.43 0.49
N LYS A 59 20.48 22.45 -0.23
CA LYS A 59 19.05 22.76 -0.34
C LYS A 59 18.57 22.33 -1.71
N VAL A 60 17.50 21.54 -1.74
CA VAL A 60 16.97 21.01 -3.01
C VAL A 60 15.53 21.41 -3.23
N LYS A 61 15.12 21.50 -4.49
CA LYS A 61 13.74 21.67 -4.95
C LYS A 61 13.30 20.42 -5.70
N MET A 62 12.01 20.09 -5.62
CA MET A 62 11.38 19.03 -6.41
C MET A 62 10.59 19.68 -7.54
N VAL A 63 10.97 19.40 -8.78
CA VAL A 63 10.37 20.02 -9.97
C VAL A 63 9.94 18.97 -10.99
N LEU A 64 8.94 19.31 -11.79
CA LEU A 64 8.50 18.54 -12.94
C LEU A 64 8.69 19.38 -14.21
N GLU A 65 9.55 18.92 -15.10
CA GLU A 65 9.71 19.49 -16.43
C GLU A 65 8.74 18.79 -17.38
N THR A 66 7.71 19.50 -17.82
CA THR A 66 6.66 18.93 -18.67
C THR A 66 7.15 18.79 -20.10
N LYS A 67 6.52 17.89 -20.87
CA LYS A 67 6.78 17.75 -22.32
C LYS A 67 6.52 19.05 -23.12
N ARG A 68 5.78 20.01 -22.55
CA ARG A 68 5.51 21.33 -23.13
C ARG A 68 6.60 22.37 -22.84
N GLY A 69 7.64 22.01 -22.09
CA GLY A 69 8.75 22.89 -21.71
C GLY A 69 8.45 23.80 -20.51
N GLU A 70 7.37 23.52 -19.76
CA GLU A 70 7.04 24.22 -18.52
C GLU A 70 7.70 23.52 -17.33
N THR A 71 8.19 24.28 -16.35
CA THR A 71 8.72 23.71 -15.09
C THR A 71 7.74 24.00 -13.96
N LEU A 72 7.13 22.94 -13.44
CA LEU A 72 6.25 22.99 -12.28
C LEU A 72 7.07 22.70 -11.00
N VAL A 73 7.06 23.62 -10.04
CA VAL A 73 7.71 23.41 -8.74
C VAL A 73 6.73 22.71 -7.80
N LEU A 74 6.97 21.43 -7.50
CA LEU A 74 6.13 20.63 -6.60
C LEU A 74 6.50 20.88 -5.13
N LYS A 75 7.80 21.02 -4.84
CA LYS A 75 8.31 21.40 -3.51
C LYS A 75 9.44 22.43 -3.68
N PRO A 76 9.29 23.67 -3.18
CA PRO A 76 10.25 24.74 -3.44
C PRO A 76 11.56 24.59 -2.67
N GLU A 77 11.53 23.99 -1.47
CA GLU A 77 12.72 23.79 -0.65
C GLU A 77 12.57 22.52 0.22
N VAL A 78 13.64 21.73 0.26
CA VAL A 78 13.92 20.64 1.19
C VAL A 78 15.39 20.82 1.63
N ALA A 79 15.61 21.07 2.92
CA ALA A 79 16.95 21.17 3.49
C ALA A 79 17.50 19.79 3.83
N LEU A 80 18.72 19.52 3.39
CA LEU A 80 19.41 18.24 3.56
C LEU A 80 20.80 18.49 4.16
N ASP A 81 21.17 17.64 5.13
CA ASP A 81 22.45 17.73 5.82
C ASP A 81 23.53 16.89 5.11
N GLU A 82 24.80 17.12 5.44
CA GLU A 82 25.89 16.26 4.99
C GLU A 82 25.68 14.83 5.50
N GLY A 83 25.84 13.83 4.62
CA GLY A 83 25.62 12.42 4.94
C GLY A 83 24.16 11.97 4.89
N ASP A 84 23.20 12.86 4.67
CA ASP A 84 21.81 12.46 4.42
C ASP A 84 21.73 11.56 3.18
N ILE A 85 20.89 10.53 3.25
CA ILE A 85 20.53 9.69 2.11
C ILE A 85 19.16 10.14 1.64
N ILE A 86 19.06 10.42 0.34
CA ILE A 86 17.82 10.75 -0.33
C ILE A 86 17.51 9.73 -1.41
N ASP A 87 16.23 9.40 -1.53
CA ASP A 87 15.75 8.49 -2.56
C ASP A 87 14.72 9.21 -3.43
N SER A 88 14.66 8.82 -4.70
CA SER A 88 13.65 9.26 -5.65
C SER A 88 13.04 8.03 -6.29
N MET A 89 11.74 7.89 -6.14
CA MET A 89 11.00 6.71 -6.60
C MET A 89 9.63 7.10 -7.10
N PHE A 90 9.10 6.35 -8.05
CA PHE A 90 7.75 6.57 -8.55
C PHE A 90 7.01 5.24 -8.75
N MET A 91 5.68 5.28 -8.66
CA MET A 91 4.81 4.18 -9.04
C MET A 91 4.02 4.60 -10.27
N SER A 92 4.17 3.82 -11.35
CA SER A 92 3.44 4.03 -12.59
C SER A 92 1.97 3.64 -12.41
N LYS A 93 1.07 4.60 -12.66
CA LYS A 93 -0.37 4.37 -12.63
C LYS A 93 -0.79 3.34 -13.67
N LYS A 94 -0.21 3.38 -14.86
CA LYS A 94 -0.50 2.41 -15.92
C LYS A 94 -0.12 1.00 -15.49
N ALA A 95 1.12 0.82 -15.03
CA ALA A 95 1.59 -0.48 -14.55
C ALA A 95 0.75 -1.00 -13.36
N LEU A 96 0.34 -0.11 -12.46
CA LEU A 96 -0.53 -0.43 -11.32
C LEU A 96 -1.93 -0.90 -11.77
N CYS A 97 -2.57 -0.17 -12.69
CA CYS A 97 -3.89 -0.53 -13.21
C CYS A 97 -3.86 -1.84 -14.00
N ASP A 98 -2.85 -2.02 -14.85
CA ASP A 98 -2.63 -3.27 -15.61
C ASP A 98 -2.40 -4.45 -14.67
N PHE A 99 -1.60 -4.24 -13.61
CA PHE A 99 -1.39 -5.22 -12.55
C PHE A 99 -2.71 -5.58 -11.85
N TYR A 100 -3.51 -4.60 -11.43
CA TYR A 100 -4.78 -4.87 -10.77
C TYR A 100 -5.74 -5.67 -11.66
N GLU A 101 -5.91 -5.28 -12.92
CA GLU A 101 -6.79 -6.01 -13.84
C GLU A 101 -6.31 -7.46 -14.00
N ALA A 102 -5.01 -7.67 -14.22
CA ALA A 102 -4.44 -9.00 -14.34
C ALA A 102 -4.62 -9.84 -13.06
N GLN A 103 -4.44 -9.25 -11.87
CA GLN A 103 -4.59 -9.97 -10.61
C GLN A 103 -6.06 -10.29 -10.28
N MET A 104 -6.98 -9.39 -10.63
CA MET A 104 -8.42 -9.63 -10.51
C MET A 104 -8.86 -10.75 -11.45
N GLN A 105 -8.41 -10.73 -12.71
CA GLN A 105 -8.71 -11.76 -13.69
C GLN A 105 -8.17 -13.13 -13.26
N ASP A 106 -6.91 -13.21 -12.84
CA ASP A 106 -6.33 -14.47 -12.35
C ASP A 106 -7.07 -14.97 -11.09
N ALA A 107 -7.48 -14.07 -10.18
CA ALA A 107 -8.23 -14.48 -8.98
C ALA A 107 -9.61 -15.03 -9.35
N TYR A 108 -10.25 -14.44 -10.35
CA TYR A 108 -11.55 -14.87 -10.87
C TYR A 108 -11.44 -16.25 -11.54
N GLU A 109 -10.51 -16.42 -12.48
CA GLU A 109 -10.31 -17.68 -13.21
C GLU A 109 -9.89 -18.83 -12.30
N THR A 110 -9.04 -18.54 -11.32
CA THR A 110 -8.59 -19.53 -10.35
C THR A 110 -9.62 -19.73 -9.22
N GLY A 111 -10.56 -18.82 -9.01
CA GLY A 111 -11.56 -18.90 -7.93
C GLY A 111 -10.97 -18.74 -6.52
N VAL A 112 -9.84 -18.03 -6.39
CA VAL A 112 -9.32 -17.61 -5.08
C VAL A 112 -9.87 -16.23 -4.74
N MET A 113 -10.13 -15.99 -3.46
CA MET A 113 -10.68 -14.70 -3.02
C MET A 113 -9.63 -13.59 -3.18
N PHE A 114 -10.03 -12.44 -3.70
CA PHE A 114 -9.18 -11.26 -3.81
C PHE A 114 -9.17 -10.47 -2.50
N SER A 115 -7.98 -10.03 -2.07
CA SER A 115 -7.82 -9.08 -0.97
C SER A 115 -6.75 -8.04 -1.31
N LEU A 116 -6.91 -6.83 -0.80
CA LEU A 116 -5.98 -5.71 -0.95
C LEU A 116 -5.41 -5.33 0.41
N HIS A 117 -4.08 -5.26 0.48
CA HIS A 117 -3.34 -4.96 1.69
C HIS A 117 -2.40 -3.77 1.46
N VAL A 118 -2.84 -2.59 1.91
CA VAL A 118 -2.09 -1.34 1.83
C VAL A 118 -2.09 -0.64 3.20
N LYS A 119 -1.46 0.53 3.29
CA LYS A 119 -1.31 1.30 4.54
C LYS A 119 -1.84 2.73 4.41
N ALA A 120 -3.09 2.91 4.00
CA ALA A 120 -3.61 4.21 3.59
C ALA A 120 -3.72 5.25 4.71
N THR A 121 -3.86 4.83 5.97
CA THR A 121 -3.88 5.74 7.13
C THR A 121 -2.53 6.41 7.38
N MET A 122 -1.44 5.67 7.21
CA MET A 122 -0.09 6.17 7.44
C MET A 122 0.46 6.85 6.19
N MET A 123 0.34 6.20 5.03
CA MET A 123 0.77 6.74 3.74
C MET A 123 -0.31 7.62 3.13
N LYS A 124 -0.58 8.76 3.78
CA LYS A 124 -1.77 9.62 3.56
C LYS A 124 -1.97 10.14 2.14
N VAL A 125 -0.92 10.17 1.31
CA VAL A 125 -1.02 10.65 -0.07
C VAL A 125 -1.03 9.48 -1.05
N SER A 126 0.02 8.65 -1.04
CA SER A 126 0.19 7.58 -2.04
C SER A 126 -0.87 6.47 -1.94
N HIS A 127 -1.08 5.91 -0.75
CA HIS A 127 -1.89 4.70 -0.62
C HIS A 127 -3.39 4.90 -0.83
N PRO A 128 -4.01 6.05 -0.50
CA PRO A 128 -5.36 6.35 -0.96
C PRO A 128 -5.51 6.34 -2.48
N ILE A 129 -4.53 6.84 -3.24
CA ILE A 129 -4.54 6.79 -4.71
C ILE A 129 -4.43 5.34 -5.20
N VAL A 130 -3.46 4.58 -4.65
CA VAL A 130 -3.29 3.15 -4.95
C VAL A 130 -4.55 2.33 -4.67
N PHE A 131 -5.23 2.65 -3.57
CA PHE A 131 -6.49 2.03 -3.18
C PHE A 131 -7.64 2.42 -4.14
N GLY A 132 -7.79 3.71 -4.45
CA GLY A 132 -8.82 4.20 -5.35
C GLY A 132 -8.71 3.60 -6.75
N HIS A 133 -7.50 3.37 -7.25
CA HIS A 133 -7.29 2.62 -8.50
C HIS A 133 -7.80 1.18 -8.42
N ALA A 134 -7.58 0.47 -7.31
CA ALA A 134 -8.15 -0.87 -7.14
C ALA A 134 -9.67 -0.86 -7.18
N VAL A 135 -10.32 0.10 -6.51
CA VAL A 135 -11.79 0.22 -6.51
C VAL A 135 -12.31 0.51 -7.92
N LYS A 136 -11.73 1.49 -8.61
CA LYS A 136 -12.14 1.84 -9.99
C LYS A 136 -11.92 0.69 -10.96
N THR A 137 -10.82 -0.07 -10.83
CA THR A 137 -10.57 -1.25 -11.68
C THR A 137 -11.57 -2.37 -11.39
N PHE A 138 -11.89 -2.63 -10.12
CA PHE A 138 -12.85 -3.68 -9.76
C PHE A 138 -14.25 -3.38 -10.31
N TYR A 139 -14.76 -2.16 -10.07
CA TYR A 139 -16.10 -1.72 -10.48
C TYR A 139 -16.10 -0.95 -11.81
N LYS A 140 -15.17 -1.26 -12.71
CA LYS A 140 -14.93 -0.47 -13.95
C LYS A 140 -16.18 -0.26 -14.79
N ASP A 141 -17.07 -1.26 -14.87
CA ASP A 141 -18.27 -1.19 -15.70
C ASP A 141 -19.31 -0.22 -15.12
N ALA A 142 -19.51 -0.25 -13.80
CA ALA A 142 -20.35 0.73 -13.09
C ALA A 142 -19.77 2.14 -13.20
N PHE A 143 -18.45 2.31 -13.03
CA PHE A 143 -17.79 3.60 -13.19
C PHE A 143 -17.85 4.14 -14.62
N ALA A 144 -17.75 3.27 -15.63
CA ALA A 144 -17.88 3.67 -17.03
C ALA A 144 -19.30 4.15 -17.34
N LYS A 145 -20.32 3.44 -16.84
CA LYS A 145 -21.74 3.79 -17.07
C LYS A 145 -22.17 5.07 -16.32
N HIS A 146 -21.71 5.26 -15.09
CA HIS A 146 -22.17 6.33 -14.19
C HIS A 146 -21.17 7.48 -14.04
N LYS A 147 -20.16 7.56 -14.91
CA LYS A 147 -19.02 8.48 -14.77
C LYS A 147 -19.45 9.93 -14.55
N GLU A 148 -20.31 10.47 -15.42
CA GLU A 148 -20.73 11.88 -15.38
C GLU A 148 -21.42 12.21 -14.05
N LEU A 149 -22.30 11.32 -13.59
CA LEU A 149 -23.00 11.47 -12.32
C LEU A 149 -22.04 11.37 -11.12
N PHE A 150 -21.10 10.43 -11.15
CA PHE A 150 -20.09 10.32 -10.08
C PHE A 150 -19.18 11.55 -10.01
N ASP A 151 -18.83 12.14 -11.16
CA ASP A 151 -18.08 13.39 -11.21
C ASP A 151 -18.90 14.57 -10.66
N GLU A 152 -20.19 14.68 -11.00
CA GLU A 152 -21.11 15.71 -10.50
C GLU A 152 -21.29 15.63 -8.98
N LEU A 153 -21.46 14.41 -8.45
CA LEU A 153 -21.60 14.16 -7.01
C LEU A 153 -20.28 14.32 -6.24
N GLY A 154 -19.15 14.42 -6.95
CA GLY A 154 -17.82 14.49 -6.36
C GLY A 154 -17.45 13.20 -5.62
N VAL A 155 -17.77 12.04 -6.18
CA VAL A 155 -17.40 10.73 -5.63
C VAL A 155 -15.88 10.56 -5.65
N ASN A 156 -15.29 10.27 -4.50
CA ASN A 156 -13.87 10.02 -4.36
C ASN A 156 -13.59 8.67 -3.70
N VAL A 157 -13.46 7.63 -4.52
CA VAL A 157 -13.16 6.27 -4.03
C VAL A 157 -11.74 6.07 -3.50
N ASN A 158 -10.88 7.09 -3.53
CA ASN A 158 -9.67 7.08 -2.71
C ASN A 158 -10.02 7.04 -1.21
N ASN A 159 -11.23 7.48 -0.85
CA ASN A 159 -11.81 7.42 0.49
C ASN A 159 -12.63 6.13 0.76
N GLY A 160 -12.71 5.19 -0.19
CA GLY A 160 -13.55 3.99 -0.04
C GLY A 160 -14.86 4.01 -0.82
N LEU A 161 -15.48 2.83 -0.97
CA LEU A 161 -16.87 2.71 -1.44
C LEU A 161 -17.86 3.38 -0.48
N SER A 162 -17.51 3.54 0.81
CA SER A 162 -18.34 4.29 1.75
C SER A 162 -18.59 5.73 1.29
N ASP A 163 -17.60 6.36 0.63
CA ASP A 163 -17.76 7.69 0.03
C ASP A 163 -18.83 7.65 -1.06
N LEU A 164 -18.70 6.72 -2.04
CA LEU A 164 -19.69 6.53 -3.10
C LEU A 164 -21.09 6.30 -2.52
N TYR A 165 -21.24 5.37 -1.58
CA TYR A 165 -22.54 5.08 -0.96
C TYR A 165 -23.15 6.31 -0.31
N SER A 166 -22.37 7.10 0.44
CA SER A 166 -22.86 8.33 1.05
C SER A 166 -23.31 9.39 0.04
N LYS A 167 -22.65 9.47 -1.13
CA LYS A 167 -22.95 10.45 -2.17
C LYS A 167 -24.21 10.11 -2.96
N ILE A 168 -24.53 8.83 -3.10
CA ILE A 168 -25.73 8.40 -3.84
C ILE A 168 -27.00 8.40 -2.97
N GLU A 169 -26.90 8.50 -1.63
CA GLU A 169 -28.06 8.56 -0.72
C GLU A 169 -29.01 9.73 -1.02
N SER A 170 -28.49 10.84 -1.55
CA SER A 170 -29.31 12.01 -1.92
C SER A 170 -30.04 11.86 -3.26
N LEU A 171 -29.79 10.79 -4.02
CA LEU A 171 -30.40 10.58 -5.33
C LEU A 171 -31.84 10.05 -5.23
N PRO A 172 -32.66 10.24 -6.27
CA PRO A 172 -33.92 9.52 -6.42
C PRO A 172 -33.72 8.00 -6.32
N ALA A 173 -34.67 7.32 -5.67
CA ALA A 173 -34.59 5.88 -5.40
C ALA A 173 -34.28 5.03 -6.65
N THR A 174 -34.83 5.39 -7.81
CA THR A 174 -34.59 4.68 -9.08
C THR A 174 -33.14 4.73 -9.53
N GLN A 175 -32.48 5.89 -9.43
CA GLN A 175 -31.07 6.07 -9.78
C GLN A 175 -30.17 5.39 -8.74
N HIS A 176 -30.50 5.54 -7.46
CA HIS A 176 -29.80 4.86 -6.38
C HIS A 176 -29.81 3.33 -6.57
N GLU A 177 -30.99 2.74 -6.76
CA GLU A 177 -31.15 1.29 -6.99
C GLU A 177 -30.43 0.81 -8.25
N GLU A 178 -30.45 1.61 -9.33
CA GLU A 178 -29.69 1.30 -10.55
C GLU A 178 -28.19 1.23 -10.29
N ILE A 179 -27.61 2.21 -9.59
CA ILE A 179 -26.18 2.22 -9.25
C ILE A 179 -25.82 1.02 -8.38
N ILE A 180 -26.61 0.73 -7.35
CA ILE A 180 -26.39 -0.41 -6.46
C ILE A 180 -26.43 -1.72 -7.24
N ARG A 181 -27.43 -1.90 -8.12
CA ARG A 181 -27.53 -3.08 -8.98
C ARG A 181 -26.32 -3.22 -9.90
N ASP A 182 -25.87 -2.13 -10.51
CA ASP A 182 -24.74 -2.17 -11.45
C ASP A 182 -23.40 -2.43 -10.73
N LEU A 183 -23.24 -1.95 -9.49
CA LEU A 183 -22.12 -2.35 -8.62
C LEU A 183 -22.16 -3.84 -8.28
N HIS A 184 -23.34 -4.38 -7.97
CA HIS A 184 -23.51 -5.82 -7.74
C HIS A 184 -23.22 -6.65 -8.98
N ALA A 185 -23.66 -6.19 -10.17
CA ALA A 185 -23.41 -6.87 -11.44
C ALA A 185 -21.91 -7.01 -11.74
N CYS A 186 -21.07 -6.07 -11.29
CA CYS A 186 -19.61 -6.19 -11.43
C CYS A 186 -19.07 -7.47 -10.76
N HIS A 187 -19.68 -7.96 -9.68
CA HIS A 187 -19.25 -9.18 -9.00
C HIS A 187 -19.47 -10.46 -9.83
N GLU A 188 -20.29 -10.43 -10.88
CA GLU A 188 -20.51 -11.61 -11.76
C GLU A 188 -19.26 -11.97 -12.59
N HIS A 189 -18.40 -10.98 -12.86
CA HIS A 189 -17.21 -11.11 -13.70
C HIS A 189 -15.93 -10.68 -12.96
N ARG A 190 -16.01 -10.61 -11.62
CA ARG A 190 -14.91 -10.25 -10.74
C ARG A 190 -14.75 -11.32 -9.65
N PRO A 191 -13.54 -11.48 -9.09
CA PRO A 191 -13.33 -12.46 -8.03
C PRO A 191 -14.15 -12.09 -6.79
N GLU A 192 -14.46 -13.10 -5.97
CA GLU A 192 -14.97 -12.87 -4.62
C GLU A 192 -13.99 -11.95 -3.86
N LEU A 193 -14.53 -10.97 -3.12
CA LEU A 193 -13.75 -9.99 -2.39
C LEU A 193 -13.73 -10.34 -0.89
N ALA A 194 -12.57 -10.14 -0.25
CA ALA A 194 -12.46 -10.28 1.19
C ALA A 194 -13.38 -9.30 1.94
N MET A 195 -13.87 -9.75 3.08
CA MET A 195 -14.81 -9.00 3.93
C MET A 195 -14.12 -8.56 5.22
N VAL A 196 -14.42 -7.32 5.63
CA VAL A 196 -14.12 -6.79 6.97
C VAL A 196 -15.20 -7.26 7.94
N ASP A 197 -16.47 -7.17 7.53
CA ASP A 197 -17.63 -7.68 8.25
C ASP A 197 -18.66 -8.20 7.25
N SER A 198 -18.70 -9.52 7.07
CA SER A 198 -19.61 -10.17 6.11
C SER A 198 -21.09 -10.03 6.50
N ALA A 199 -21.41 -9.99 7.79
CA ALA A 199 -22.79 -9.86 8.26
C ALA A 199 -23.38 -8.47 7.97
N ARG A 200 -22.51 -7.47 7.83
CA ARG A 200 -22.88 -6.09 7.50
C ARG A 200 -22.59 -5.69 6.05
N GLY A 201 -22.08 -6.62 5.22
CA GLY A 201 -21.70 -6.33 3.84
C GLY A 201 -20.49 -5.39 3.69
N ILE A 202 -19.66 -5.24 4.74
CA ILE A 202 -18.47 -4.37 4.71
C ILE A 202 -17.33 -5.13 4.06
N THR A 203 -16.99 -4.75 2.82
CA THR A 203 -15.94 -5.37 2.03
C THR A 203 -14.57 -4.74 2.30
N ASN A 204 -13.50 -5.35 1.79
CA ASN A 204 -12.14 -4.80 1.78
C ASN A 204 -12.05 -3.43 1.07
N PHE A 205 -13.01 -3.09 0.20
CA PHE A 205 -13.06 -1.80 -0.49
C PHE A 205 -13.96 -0.77 0.19
N HIS A 206 -14.55 -1.09 1.35
CA HIS A 206 -15.45 -0.16 2.05
C HIS A 206 -14.74 1.12 2.49
N SER A 207 -13.63 0.99 3.21
CA SER A 207 -12.75 2.10 3.58
C SER A 207 -11.27 1.72 3.48
N PRO A 208 -10.39 2.64 3.02
CA PRO A 208 -8.96 2.40 2.87
C PRO A 208 -8.24 2.19 4.21
N SER A 209 -8.88 2.51 5.34
CA SER A 209 -8.33 2.32 6.68
C SER A 209 -8.69 1.00 7.34
N ASP A 210 -9.62 0.22 6.78
CA ASP A 210 -10.16 -0.96 7.45
C ASP A 210 -9.17 -2.13 7.42
N VAL A 211 -8.47 -2.31 6.29
CA VAL A 211 -7.51 -3.40 6.07
C VAL A 211 -6.11 -2.82 5.93
N ILE A 212 -5.38 -2.77 7.04
CA ILE A 212 -4.02 -2.20 7.11
C ILE A 212 -2.98 -3.31 7.07
N VAL A 213 -2.09 -3.27 6.06
CA VAL A 213 -1.15 -4.36 5.72
C VAL A 213 -0.39 -4.97 6.90
N ASP A 214 0.11 -4.16 7.84
CA ASP A 214 0.92 -4.61 8.97
C ASP A 214 0.11 -5.31 10.07
N ALA A 215 -1.21 -5.15 10.08
CA ALA A 215 -2.13 -5.90 10.94
C ALA A 215 -2.81 -7.05 10.16
N SER A 216 -3.25 -6.78 8.94
CA SER A 216 -4.05 -7.71 8.15
C SER A 216 -3.24 -8.91 7.64
N MET A 217 -1.98 -8.70 7.21
CA MET A 217 -1.15 -9.80 6.71
C MET A 217 -0.82 -10.81 7.82
N PRO A 218 -0.36 -10.40 9.03
CA PRO A 218 -0.20 -11.32 10.14
C PRO A 218 -1.50 -12.01 10.58
N ALA A 219 -2.63 -11.30 10.56
CA ALA A 219 -3.94 -11.89 10.90
C ALA A 219 -4.31 -13.02 9.92
N MET A 220 -4.17 -12.77 8.61
CA MET A 220 -4.41 -13.75 7.55
C MET A 220 -3.47 -14.96 7.67
N ILE A 221 -2.17 -14.73 7.90
CA ILE A 221 -1.17 -15.80 8.07
C ILE A 221 -1.46 -16.64 9.31
N ARG A 222 -1.82 -16.01 10.43
CA ARG A 222 -2.22 -16.69 11.67
C ARG A 222 -3.48 -17.54 11.46
N ALA A 223 -4.42 -17.09 10.64
CA ALA A 223 -5.66 -17.81 10.32
C ALA A 223 -5.47 -19.00 9.36
N GLY A 224 -4.22 -19.45 9.12
CA GLY A 224 -3.94 -20.54 8.18
C GLY A 224 -3.92 -20.08 6.73
N GLY A 225 -3.59 -18.81 6.48
CA GLY A 225 -3.59 -18.23 5.15
C GLY A 225 -4.98 -17.84 4.66
N LYS A 226 -5.90 -17.47 5.55
CA LYS A 226 -7.32 -17.28 5.19
C LYS A 226 -7.89 -15.95 5.64
N MET A 227 -8.88 -15.47 4.91
CA MET A 227 -9.69 -14.31 5.24
C MET A 227 -11.18 -14.63 5.08
N TYR A 228 -12.06 -13.81 5.65
CA TYR A 228 -13.50 -14.01 5.54
C TYR A 228 -14.03 -13.60 4.16
N GLY A 229 -14.83 -14.47 3.54
CA GLY A 229 -15.58 -14.18 2.32
C GLY A 229 -16.99 -13.68 2.59
N ALA A 230 -17.76 -13.47 1.52
CA ALA A 230 -19.12 -12.94 1.58
C ALA A 230 -20.09 -13.88 2.32
N ASP A 231 -19.82 -15.19 2.29
CA ASP A 231 -20.56 -16.23 3.01
C ASP A 231 -20.20 -16.34 4.51
N GLY A 232 -19.32 -15.48 5.00
CA GLY A 232 -18.86 -15.48 6.39
C GLY A 232 -17.90 -16.61 6.74
N LYS A 233 -17.32 -17.30 5.75
CA LYS A 233 -16.36 -18.40 5.96
C LYS A 233 -14.95 -17.99 5.60
N LEU A 234 -13.97 -18.64 6.25
CA LEU A 234 -12.55 -18.46 5.97
C LEU A 234 -12.16 -19.15 4.65
N LYS A 235 -11.54 -18.39 3.75
CA LYS A 235 -11.13 -18.83 2.41
C LYS A 235 -9.68 -18.47 2.11
N ASP A 236 -9.04 -19.27 1.27
CA ASP A 236 -7.73 -18.93 0.71
C ASP A 236 -7.84 -17.66 -0.14
N THR A 237 -6.79 -16.84 -0.14
CA THR A 237 -6.82 -15.52 -0.76
C THR A 237 -5.55 -15.19 -1.55
N LYS A 238 -5.74 -14.47 -2.65
CA LYS A 238 -4.67 -13.67 -3.25
C LYS A 238 -4.57 -12.35 -2.48
N ALA A 239 -3.54 -12.25 -1.66
CA ALA A 239 -3.20 -11.05 -0.91
C ALA A 239 -2.44 -10.07 -1.82
N VAL A 240 -3.14 -9.07 -2.34
CA VAL A 240 -2.56 -8.08 -3.24
C VAL A 240 -1.85 -7.00 -2.43
N ASN A 241 -0.53 -6.93 -2.62
CA ASN A 241 0.37 -5.93 -2.09
C ASN A 241 1.08 -5.30 -3.31
N PRO A 242 0.52 -4.25 -3.94
CA PRO A 242 1.02 -3.75 -5.21
C PRO A 242 2.50 -3.40 -5.16
N GLU A 243 2.90 -2.67 -4.12
CA GLU A 243 4.29 -2.30 -3.88
C GLU A 243 5.14 -3.50 -3.45
N SER A 244 6.22 -3.76 -4.20
CA SER A 244 7.06 -4.94 -4.00
C SER A 244 8.15 -4.79 -2.96
N THR A 245 8.53 -3.56 -2.59
CA THR A 245 9.61 -3.25 -1.64
C THR A 245 9.54 -4.13 -0.38
N PHE A 246 8.36 -4.21 0.26
CA PHE A 246 8.17 -4.95 1.51
C PHE A 246 7.23 -6.15 1.40
N SER A 247 6.69 -6.46 0.23
CA SER A 247 5.68 -7.54 0.09
C SER A 247 6.31 -8.94 0.05
N ARG A 248 7.57 -9.04 -0.41
CA ARG A 248 8.27 -10.31 -0.63
C ARG A 248 8.43 -11.14 0.64
N ILE A 249 8.65 -10.49 1.78
CA ILE A 249 8.77 -11.15 3.08
C ILE A 249 7.50 -11.92 3.47
N TYR A 250 6.33 -11.42 3.06
CA TYR A 250 5.06 -12.08 3.32
C TYR A 250 4.88 -13.33 2.44
N GLN A 251 5.32 -13.29 1.19
CA GLN A 251 5.31 -14.48 0.35
C GLN A 251 6.22 -15.57 0.94
N GLU A 252 7.38 -15.19 1.47
CA GLU A 252 8.36 -16.13 2.02
C GLU A 252 7.79 -16.87 3.24
N ILE A 253 7.19 -16.15 4.19
CA ILE A 253 6.55 -16.78 5.35
C ILE A 253 5.33 -17.63 4.97
N ILE A 254 4.57 -17.24 3.94
CA ILE A 254 3.47 -18.06 3.41
C ILE A 254 4.02 -19.39 2.85
N ASN A 255 5.06 -19.34 2.03
CA ASN A 255 5.71 -20.55 1.50
C ASN A 255 6.26 -21.43 2.62
N TRP A 256 6.86 -20.80 3.63
CA TRP A 256 7.39 -21.50 4.80
C TRP A 256 6.27 -22.23 5.56
N CYS A 257 5.16 -21.55 5.85
CA CYS A 257 4.01 -22.14 6.55
C CYS A 257 3.32 -23.25 5.74
N LYS A 258 3.23 -23.10 4.40
CA LYS A 258 2.74 -24.19 3.54
C LYS A 258 3.63 -25.43 3.62
N THR A 259 4.94 -25.25 3.74
CA THR A 259 5.91 -26.35 3.74
C THR A 259 6.03 -27.02 5.11
N HIS A 260 6.07 -26.24 6.18
CA HIS A 260 6.39 -26.70 7.53
C HIS A 260 5.18 -26.76 8.46
N GLY A 261 4.00 -26.36 7.98
CA GLY A 261 2.83 -26.13 8.81
C GLY A 261 2.91 -24.81 9.58
N GLN A 262 1.93 -24.60 10.45
CA GLN A 262 1.82 -23.38 11.25
C GLN A 262 2.89 -23.31 12.36
N PHE A 263 3.26 -22.10 12.77
CA PHE A 263 4.13 -21.90 13.93
C PHE A 263 3.48 -22.42 15.22
N ASP A 264 4.30 -23.02 16.10
CA ASP A 264 3.89 -23.45 17.43
C ASP A 264 4.34 -22.44 18.51
N PRO A 265 3.42 -21.68 19.14
CA PRO A 265 3.76 -20.70 20.16
C PRO A 265 4.49 -21.27 21.38
N THR A 266 4.32 -22.56 21.68
CA THR A 266 4.89 -23.24 22.84
C THR A 266 6.39 -23.50 22.68
N THR A 267 6.86 -23.70 21.45
CA THR A 267 8.25 -24.07 21.14
C THR A 267 8.99 -22.99 20.34
N MET A 268 8.29 -22.17 19.54
CA MET A 268 8.95 -21.18 18.67
C MET A 268 9.79 -20.18 19.46
N GLY A 269 10.85 -19.68 18.81
CA GLY A 269 11.73 -18.63 19.33
C GLY A 269 11.06 -17.26 19.46
N THR A 270 11.87 -16.21 19.38
CA THR A 270 11.41 -14.82 19.33
C THR A 270 12.29 -14.05 18.34
N VAL A 271 11.70 -13.06 17.67
CA VAL A 271 12.39 -12.18 16.74
C VAL A 271 12.20 -10.74 17.23
N PRO A 272 13.17 -10.20 17.99
CA PRO A 272 13.25 -8.77 18.32
C PRO A 272 13.44 -7.92 17.06
N ASN A 273 13.18 -6.61 17.17
CA ASN A 273 13.37 -5.65 16.09
C ASN A 273 14.08 -4.39 16.60
N VAL A 274 15.25 -4.11 16.03
CA VAL A 274 15.92 -2.81 16.12
C VAL A 274 15.58 -2.01 14.87
N GLY A 275 14.72 -1.00 15.00
CA GLY A 275 14.14 -0.27 13.87
C GLY A 275 14.64 1.16 13.75
N LEU A 276 15.12 1.52 12.57
CA LEU A 276 15.44 2.88 12.18
C LEU A 276 14.13 3.68 12.02
N MET A 277 13.97 4.76 12.80
CA MET A 277 12.75 5.59 12.72
C MET A 277 12.92 7.04 13.19
N ALA A 278 14.07 7.37 13.80
CA ALA A 278 14.30 8.70 14.35
C ALA A 278 14.17 9.78 13.26
N GLN A 279 13.66 10.96 13.64
CA GLN A 279 13.56 12.12 12.75
C GLN A 279 12.78 11.86 11.45
N GLN A 280 11.73 11.03 11.54
CA GLN A 280 10.87 10.68 10.39
C GLN A 280 11.64 10.01 9.25
N ALA A 281 12.55 9.09 9.59
CA ALA A 281 13.32 8.34 8.61
C ALA A 281 12.45 7.71 7.51
N GLU A 282 12.97 7.75 6.28
CA GLU A 282 12.45 7.06 5.11
C GLU A 282 11.00 7.51 4.76
N GLU A 283 10.09 6.59 4.47
CA GLU A 283 8.74 6.92 3.99
C GLU A 283 7.89 7.68 5.02
N TYR A 284 8.19 7.54 6.31
CA TYR A 284 7.45 8.25 7.37
C TYR A 284 7.64 9.76 7.30
N GLY A 285 8.72 10.23 6.67
CA GLY A 285 9.01 11.65 6.45
C GLY A 285 8.61 12.16 5.08
N SER A 286 8.07 11.32 4.19
CA SER A 286 7.90 11.69 2.78
C SER A 286 6.53 12.30 2.44
N HIS A 287 5.63 12.47 3.40
CA HIS A 287 4.24 12.89 3.11
C HIS A 287 4.14 14.22 2.36
N ASP A 288 4.96 15.20 2.74
CA ASP A 288 5.05 16.52 2.10
C ASP A 288 5.92 16.52 0.83
N LYS A 289 6.46 15.35 0.46
CA LYS A 289 7.32 15.08 -0.69
C LYS A 289 6.77 13.91 -1.52
N THR A 290 5.46 13.72 -1.49
CA THR A 290 4.74 12.73 -2.30
C THR A 290 3.71 13.45 -3.13
N PHE A 291 3.71 13.23 -4.45
CA PHE A 291 2.88 13.95 -5.40
C PHE A 291 2.25 12.99 -6.41
N GLU A 292 0.98 13.21 -6.73
CA GLU A 292 0.39 12.68 -7.96
C GLU A 292 0.81 13.59 -9.12
N ILE A 293 1.39 13.01 -10.16
CA ILE A 293 1.99 13.75 -11.28
C ILE A 293 0.87 14.33 -12.16
N PRO A 294 0.80 15.66 -12.34
CA PRO A 294 -0.29 16.31 -13.06
C PRO A 294 -0.19 16.19 -14.60
N GLU A 295 1.02 16.00 -15.11
CA GLU A 295 1.31 15.91 -16.54
C GLU A 295 2.58 15.09 -16.77
N ASP A 296 2.67 14.42 -17.92
CA ASP A 296 3.88 13.72 -18.36
C ASP A 296 5.10 14.64 -18.38
N GLY A 297 6.24 14.10 -17.93
CA GLY A 297 7.47 14.87 -17.90
C GLY A 297 8.63 14.17 -17.20
N VAL A 298 9.60 14.98 -16.78
CA VAL A 298 10.77 14.54 -16.03
C VAL A 298 10.71 15.17 -14.64
N ALA A 299 10.58 14.32 -13.63
CA ALA A 299 10.59 14.71 -12.23
C ALA A 299 12.04 14.74 -11.70
N ASN A 300 12.53 15.94 -11.37
CA ASN A 300 13.90 16.18 -10.96
C ASN A 300 13.98 16.66 -9.51
N ILE A 301 14.97 16.15 -8.77
CA ILE A 301 15.46 16.74 -7.52
C ILE A 301 16.67 17.58 -7.89
N VAL A 302 16.57 18.89 -7.70
CA VAL A 302 17.54 19.87 -8.18
C VAL A 302 18.12 20.63 -7.00
N ASP A 303 19.44 20.75 -6.93
CA ASP A 303 20.14 21.63 -6.00
C ASP A 303 19.80 23.10 -6.30
N ILE A 304 19.35 23.86 -5.30
CA ILE A 304 18.85 25.22 -5.49
C ILE A 304 19.98 26.21 -5.82
N ASP A 305 21.19 25.98 -5.30
CA ASP A 305 22.30 26.93 -5.41
C ASP A 305 23.09 26.74 -6.70
N THR A 306 23.10 25.52 -7.24
CA THR A 306 23.91 25.14 -8.42
C THR A 306 23.08 24.76 -9.64
N ASP A 307 21.77 24.60 -9.50
CA ASP A 307 20.86 24.00 -10.49
C ASP A 307 21.30 22.60 -10.97
N GLU A 308 22.14 21.91 -10.20
CA GLU A 308 22.55 20.53 -10.45
C GLU A 308 21.36 19.57 -10.25
N VAL A 309 21.04 18.76 -11.26
CA VAL A 309 20.05 17.68 -11.14
C VAL A 309 20.71 16.50 -10.41
N LEU A 310 20.25 16.21 -9.19
CA LEU A 310 20.80 15.14 -8.35
C LEU A 310 20.18 13.77 -8.67
N LEU A 311 18.85 13.73 -8.77
CA LEU A 311 18.08 12.53 -9.09
C LEU A 311 16.97 12.90 -10.07
N THR A 312 16.71 12.02 -11.03
CA THR A 312 15.76 12.25 -12.14
C THR A 312 14.88 11.03 -12.36
N GLN A 313 13.60 11.22 -12.64
CA GLN A 313 12.63 10.18 -12.96
C GLN A 313 11.78 10.58 -14.17
N ASN A 314 11.59 9.66 -15.12
CA ASN A 314 10.61 9.84 -16.19
C ASN A 314 9.25 9.41 -15.64
N VAL A 315 8.27 10.30 -15.68
CA VAL A 315 6.95 10.07 -15.08
C VAL A 315 5.83 10.42 -16.06
N GLU A 316 4.70 9.73 -15.90
CA GLU A 316 3.49 9.95 -16.67
C GLU A 316 2.37 10.54 -15.79
N THR A 317 1.35 11.10 -16.43
CA THR A 317 0.19 11.68 -15.75
C THR A 317 -0.52 10.67 -14.84
N GLY A 318 -0.64 11.02 -13.56
CA GLY A 318 -1.26 10.21 -12.51
C GLY A 318 -0.30 9.22 -11.83
N ASP A 319 0.97 9.16 -12.24
CA ASP A 319 1.99 8.44 -11.48
C ASP A 319 2.16 9.07 -10.09
N ILE A 320 2.58 8.27 -9.12
CA ILE A 320 2.87 8.77 -7.77
C ILE A 320 4.38 8.90 -7.64
N TRP A 321 4.90 10.11 -7.46
CA TRP A 321 6.32 10.36 -7.23
C TRP A 321 6.60 10.71 -5.77
N ARG A 322 7.71 10.21 -5.22
CA ARG A 322 8.03 10.33 -3.80
C ARG A 322 9.54 10.51 -3.57
N MET A 323 9.87 11.36 -2.60
CA MET A 323 11.24 11.56 -2.10
C MET A 323 11.35 11.34 -0.58
N PRO A 324 11.70 10.13 -0.13
CA PRO A 324 12.11 9.85 1.25
C PRO A 324 13.48 10.45 1.58
N VAL A 325 13.74 10.63 2.88
CA VAL A 325 15.03 11.09 3.41
C VAL A 325 15.34 10.32 4.68
N VAL A 326 16.59 9.89 4.85
CA VAL A 326 17.11 9.43 6.14
C VAL A 326 18.40 10.16 6.47
N LYS A 327 18.52 10.59 7.73
CA LYS A 327 19.66 11.35 8.23
C LYS A 327 20.76 10.45 8.79
N ASP A 328 22.02 10.87 8.65
CA ASP A 328 23.19 10.12 9.12
C ASP A 328 23.16 9.85 10.63
N ALA A 329 22.80 10.85 11.44
CA ALA A 329 22.74 10.69 12.90
C ALA A 329 21.76 9.58 13.35
N PRO A 330 20.51 9.53 12.87
CA PRO A 330 19.62 8.38 13.03
C PRO A 330 20.22 7.03 12.63
N ILE A 331 20.97 6.95 11.52
CA ILE A 331 21.60 5.71 11.06
C ILE A 331 22.69 5.26 12.05
N ARG A 332 23.55 6.17 12.50
CA ARG A 332 24.60 5.84 13.49
C ARG A 332 24.02 5.36 14.80
N ASP A 333 22.96 6.00 15.28
CA ASP A 333 22.26 5.58 16.50
C ASP A 333 21.62 4.20 16.31
N TRP A 334 21.04 3.93 15.13
CA TRP A 334 20.43 2.64 14.82
C TRP A 334 21.45 1.50 14.79
N VAL A 335 22.63 1.70 14.20
CA VAL A 335 23.71 0.69 14.19
C VAL A 335 24.29 0.45 15.58
N LYS A 336 24.29 1.47 16.44
CA LYS A 336 24.78 1.38 17.82
C LYS A 336 23.85 0.57 18.73
N LEU A 337 22.54 0.63 18.48
CA LEU A 337 21.48 0.03 19.32
C LEU A 337 21.40 -1.48 19.17
#